data_AF-A0A947KN71-F1
#
_entry.id   AF-A0A947KN71-F1
#
_cell.length_a   1.000
_cell.length_b   1.000
_cell.length_c   1.000
_cell.angle_alpha   90.00
_cell.angle_beta   90.00
_cell.angle_gamma   90.00
#
_symmetry.space_group_name_H-M   'P 1'
#
loop_
_entity.id
_entity.type
_entity.pdbx_description
1 polymer ?
#
loop_
_entity_poly.entity_id
_entity_poly.type
_entity_poly.pdbx_seq_one_letter_code
_entity_poly.pdbx_strand_id
1 'polypeptide(L)'
;MTADRQKCYPDEDPSGFLYCIHCERTYKIGQYRLVDDLQLCPYEDCDGDTVMDAWEWEAIREYHPEYPEKPEEGVVYPMYS
;
A
#
# COMPACT_ATOMS: atom_id res chain seq x y z
N MET A 1 -6.34 27.56 -10.89
CA MET A 1 -7.21 26.42 -10.59
C MET A 1 -6.36 25.16 -10.76
N THR A 2 -5.49 24.86 -9.80
CA THR A 2 -4.77 23.58 -9.79
C THR A 2 -5.72 22.59 -9.15
N ALA A 3 -6.22 21.63 -9.93
CA ALA A 3 -7.05 20.56 -9.40
C ALA A 3 -6.20 19.79 -8.39
N ASP A 4 -6.48 20.03 -7.11
CA ASP A 4 -5.87 19.34 -5.99
C ASP A 4 -6.30 17.88 -6.11
N ARG A 5 -5.39 17.06 -6.63
CA ARG A 5 -5.61 15.65 -6.96
C ARG A 5 -5.48 14.87 -5.66
N GLN A 6 -6.38 15.17 -4.71
CA GLN A 6 -6.54 14.46 -3.44
C GLN A 6 -6.91 13.00 -3.78
N LYS A 7 -5.89 12.16 -3.90
CA LYS A 7 -6.02 10.72 -4.14
C LYS A 7 -6.28 10.05 -2.79
N CYS A 8 -7.15 9.04 -2.82
CA CYS A 8 -7.89 8.41 -1.75
C CYS A 8 -7.05 7.69 -0.68
N TYR A 9 -6.28 8.42 0.13
CA TYR A 9 -5.71 7.84 1.36
C TYR A 9 -6.20 8.65 2.55
N PRO A 10 -6.73 8.01 3.61
CA PRO A 10 -6.93 8.65 4.89
C PRO A 10 -5.61 9.29 5.33
N ASP A 11 -5.68 10.53 5.80
CA ASP A 11 -4.51 11.41 5.92
C ASP A 11 -3.39 10.91 6.85
N GLU A 12 -3.54 9.87 7.68
CA GLU A 12 -2.54 9.57 8.71
C GLU A 12 -2.47 8.08 9.13
N ASP A 13 -2.09 7.16 8.24
CA ASP A 13 -1.49 5.89 8.75
C ASP A 13 -0.17 6.25 9.46
N PRO A 14 -0.05 6.02 10.77
CA PRO A 14 1.10 6.45 11.56
C PRO A 14 2.41 5.75 11.15
N SER A 15 2.33 4.59 10.49
CA SER A 15 3.50 3.90 9.95
C SER A 15 4.04 4.60 8.70
N GLY A 16 3.17 5.25 7.92
CA GLY A 16 3.50 5.84 6.62
C GLY A 16 3.63 4.81 5.48
N PHE A 17 3.11 3.60 5.67
CA PHE A 17 3.19 2.50 4.71
C PHE A 17 1.82 1.99 4.26
N LEU A 18 1.79 1.49 3.04
CA LEU A 18 0.72 0.68 2.47
C LEU A 18 1.22 -0.75 2.23
N TYR A 19 0.31 -1.69 2.20
CA TYR A 19 0.50 -3.11 1.93
C TYR A 19 -0.31 -3.50 0.69
N CYS A 20 0.32 -4.09 -0.33
CA CYS A 20 -0.42 -4.56 -1.50
C CYS A 20 -0.84 -6.03 -1.33
N ILE A 21 -2.14 -6.33 -1.48
CA ILE A 21 -2.66 -7.70 -1.32
C ILE A 21 -2.26 -8.65 -2.48
N HIS A 22 -1.75 -8.14 -3.60
CA HIS A 22 -1.31 -8.97 -4.74
C HIS A 22 0.08 -9.56 -4.52
N CYS A 23 1.06 -8.72 -4.17
CA CYS A 23 2.45 -9.14 -3.98
C CYS A 23 2.86 -9.24 -2.51
N GLU A 24 1.96 -8.87 -1.61
CA GLU A 24 2.12 -8.90 -0.16
C GLU A 24 3.29 -8.04 0.34
N ARG A 25 3.76 -7.09 -0.48
CA ARG A 25 4.85 -6.16 -0.13
C ARG A 25 4.32 -4.85 0.41
N THR A 26 5.09 -4.25 1.31
CA THR A 26 4.83 -2.89 1.78
C THR A 26 5.59 -1.84 0.99
N TYR A 27 5.05 -0.63 0.88
CA TYR A 27 5.66 0.53 0.25
C TYR A 27 5.16 1.82 0.91
N LYS A 28 5.89 2.92 0.75
CA LYS A 28 5.50 4.19 1.38
C LYS A 28 4.24 4.76 0.74
N ILE A 29 3.41 5.41 1.55
CA ILE A 29 2.26 6.17 1.07
C ILE A 29 2.72 7.17 -0.01
N GLY A 30 1.97 7.23 -1.11
CA GLY A 30 2.28 8.06 -2.27
C GLY A 30 3.26 7.45 -3.27
N GLN A 31 3.88 6.29 -3.00
CA GLN A 31 4.59 5.52 -4.01
C GLN A 31 3.59 4.73 -4.87
N TYR A 32 3.59 4.97 -6.17
CA TYR A 32 2.82 4.22 -7.16
C TYR A 32 3.46 4.37 -8.55
N ARG A 33 3.17 3.43 -9.44
CA ARG A 33 3.37 3.60 -10.88
C ARG A 33 2.10 4.17 -11.49
N LEU A 34 2.21 5.15 -12.37
CA LEU A 34 1.05 5.68 -13.11
C LEU A 34 1.05 5.05 -14.52
N VAL A 35 0.07 4.22 -14.81
CA VAL A 35 -0.07 3.52 -16.11
C VAL A 35 -1.51 3.67 -16.58
N ASP A 36 -1.72 4.25 -17.75
CA ASP A 36 -3.06 4.47 -18.33
C ASP A 36 -4.06 5.10 -17.33
N ASP A 37 -3.61 6.14 -16.61
CA ASP A 37 -4.32 6.84 -15.52
C ASP A 37 -4.62 6.02 -14.25
N LEU A 38 -4.24 4.74 -14.19
CA LEU A 38 -4.31 3.89 -13.01
C LEU A 38 -3.07 4.04 -12.12
N GLN A 39 -3.30 3.99 -10.81
CA GLN A 39 -2.23 3.94 -9.81
C GLN A 39 -1.96 2.48 -9.49
N LEU A 40 -0.81 1.96 -9.91
CA LEU A 40 -0.43 0.59 -9.67
C LEU A 40 0.65 0.52 -8.59
N CYS A 41 0.75 -0.65 -7.97
CA CYS A 41 1.80 -1.02 -7.05
C CYS A 41 3.17 -0.54 -7.57
N PRO A 42 4.01 0.09 -6.72
CA PRO A 42 5.28 0.66 -7.16
C PRO A 42 6.26 -0.39 -7.70
N TYR A 43 6.08 -1.66 -7.34
CA TYR A 43 6.91 -2.76 -7.83
C TYR A 43 6.52 -3.15 -9.26
N GLU A 44 7.51 -3.19 -10.16
CA GLU A 44 7.29 -3.45 -11.60
C GLU A 44 6.77 -4.85 -11.90
N ASP A 45 7.03 -5.79 -11.00
CA ASP A 45 6.59 -7.20 -11.10
C ASP A 45 5.23 -7.45 -10.43
N CYS A 46 4.50 -6.41 -10.05
CA CYS A 46 3.16 -6.47 -9.48
C CYS A 46 2.18 -5.58 -10.26
N ASP A 47 0.96 -6.06 -10.46
CA ASP A 47 -0.11 -5.37 -11.19
C ASP A 47 -1.24 -4.84 -10.31
N GLY A 48 -1.11 -4.93 -8.98
CA GLY A 48 -2.14 -4.47 -8.05
C GLY A 48 -2.44 -2.97 -8.18
N ASP A 49 -3.72 -2.61 -8.20
CA ASP A 49 -4.22 -1.24 -8.21
C ASP A 49 -4.14 -0.66 -6.79
N THR A 50 -3.39 0.42 -6.60
CA THR A 50 -3.18 1.01 -5.27
C THR A 50 -4.48 1.57 -4.66
N VAL A 51 -5.50 1.89 -5.45
CA VAL A 51 -6.80 2.37 -4.94
C VAL A 51 -7.65 1.20 -4.42
N MET A 52 -7.53 0.02 -5.00
CA MET A 52 -8.37 -1.14 -4.68
C MET A 52 -7.65 -2.22 -3.83
N ASP A 53 -6.36 -2.40 -4.07
CA ASP A 53 -5.55 -3.53 -3.61
C ASP A 53 -4.51 -3.12 -2.55
N ALA A 54 -4.39 -1.82 -2.24
CA ALA A 54 -3.55 -1.33 -1.15
C ALA A 54 -4.34 -1.21 0.15
N TRP A 55 -3.74 -1.70 1.22
CA TRP A 55 -4.25 -1.58 2.58
C TRP A 55 -3.30 -0.74 3.41
N GLU A 56 -3.84 0.01 4.36
CA GLU A 56 -3.05 0.62 5.43
C GLU A 56 -2.33 -0.47 6.23
N TRP A 57 -1.12 -0.17 6.68
CA TRP A 57 -0.34 -1.12 7.47
C TRP A 57 -1.02 -1.41 8.81
N GLU A 58 -1.56 -0.39 9.47
CA GLU A 58 -2.30 -0.59 10.71
C GLU A 58 -3.55 -1.44 10.49
N ALA A 59 -4.26 -1.24 9.37
CA ALA A 59 -5.45 -2.02 9.05
C ALA A 59 -5.12 -3.51 8.84
N ILE A 60 -4.06 -3.86 8.10
CA ILE A 60 -3.71 -5.28 7.92
C ILE A 60 -3.23 -5.91 9.24
N ARG A 61 -2.60 -5.13 10.13
CA ARG A 61 -2.19 -5.59 11.47
C ARG A 61 -3.35 -5.92 12.40
N GLU A 62 -4.53 -5.33 12.20
CA GLU A 62 -5.74 -5.74 12.95
C GLU A 62 -6.12 -7.19 12.67
N TYR A 63 -5.82 -7.68 11.46
CA TYR A 63 -6.05 -9.07 11.04
C TYR A 63 -4.83 -9.98 11.31
N HIS A 64 -3.63 -9.40 11.29
CA HIS A 64 -2.34 -10.07 11.50
C HIS A 64 -1.57 -9.44 12.68
N PRO A 65 -1.98 -9.70 13.93
CA PRO A 65 -1.33 -9.13 15.10
C PRO A 65 0.13 -9.58 15.28
N GLU A 66 0.56 -10.64 14.58
CA GLU A 66 1.94 -11.11 14.52
C GLU A 66 2.87 -10.23 13.67
N TYR A 67 2.32 -9.37 12.81
CA TYR A 67 3.12 -8.43 12.02
C TYR A 67 3.74 -7.33 12.89
N PRO A 68 4.95 -6.85 12.55
CA PRO A 68 5.67 -5.86 13.35
C PRO A 68 4.95 -4.52 13.39
N GLU A 69 5.18 -3.73 14.44
CA GLU A 69 4.59 -2.39 14.57
C GLU A 69 4.94 -1.47 13.39
N LYS A 70 6.18 -1.58 12.90
CA LYS A 70 6.65 -0.86 11.73
C LYS A 70 7.11 -1.84 10.65
N PRO A 71 6.62 -1.72 9.41
CA PRO A 71 7.06 -2.58 8.32
C PRO A 71 8.37 -2.10 7.72
N GLU A 72 8.98 -2.96 6.92
CA GLU A 72 10.11 -2.65 6.07
C GLU A 72 9.68 -2.55 4.60
N GLU A 73 10.08 -1.46 3.93
CA GLU A 73 9.78 -1.23 2.51
C GLU A 73 10.25 -2.40 1.64
N GLY A 74 9.37 -2.92 0.79
CA GLY A 74 9.67 -4.02 -0.14
C GLY A 74 9.67 -5.41 0.49
N VAL A 75 9.46 -5.52 1.80
CA VAL A 75 9.35 -6.82 2.48
C VAL A 75 7.97 -7.41 2.27
N VAL A 76 7.94 -8.72 2.01
CA VAL A 76 6.75 -9.55 1.85
C VAL A 76 6.24 -10.01 3.23
N TYR A 77 4.95 -9.79 3.51
CA TYR A 77 4.27 -10.23 4.72
C TYR A 77 3.07 -11.13 4.34
N PRO A 78 3.21 -12.48 4.40
CA PRO A 78 2.23 -13.41 3.82
C PRO A 78 0.87 -13.42 4.53
N MET A 79 -0.21 -13.12 3.80
CA MET A 79 -1.58 -13.09 4.33
C MET A 79 -2.23 -14.49 4.34
N TYR A 80 -1.99 -15.29 3.30
CA TYR A 80 -2.58 -16.63 3.16
C TYR A 80 -1.56 -17.72 3.54
N SER A 81 -1.54 -18.13 4.82
CA SER A 81 -0.77 -19.30 5.29
C SER A 81 -1.67 -20.42 5.79
#